data_AF-A0A2T9Y2Z6-F1
#
_entry.id   AF-A0A2T9Y2Z6-F1
#
_cell.length_a   1.000
_cell.length_b   1.000
_cell.length_c   1.000
_cell.angle_alpha   90.00
_cell.angle_beta   90.00
_cell.angle_gamma   90.00
#
_symmetry.space_group_name_H-M   'P 1'
#
loop_
_entity.id
_entity.type
_entity.pdbx_description
1 polymer ?
#
loop_
_entity_poly.entity_id
_entity_poly.type
_entity_poly.pdbx_seq_one_letter_code
_entity_poly.pdbx_strand_id
1 'polypeptide(L)'
;MADKQKNSTAFPPPPQQYKKFTSEALASFRQEGQVCSTDEQYEYFVPPVPPKGEEYEIFGQAVKLCNKALSGIEQLDTVPPTQQQLRELVLRVVIEYLRLVKTLSENPVTVKIQGPHRKTAAYVFRVDKAKETLKLVVKKQSELMETKNAELIEARQEIRRELEQEKNRVLAEAKMLVAELDGECAAGRGSDEKFGEFMDIPNIVEPMKDELEDGWNKLLQL
;
A
#
# COMPACT_ATOMS: atom_id res chain seq x y z
N MET A 1 12.40 -2.18 63.22
CA MET A 1 12.21 -3.10 62.08
C MET A 1 12.59 -2.33 60.84
N ALA A 2 13.61 -2.78 60.11
CA ALA A 2 14.16 -2.07 58.97
C ALA A 2 13.31 -2.36 57.73
N ASP A 3 12.57 -1.35 57.26
CA ASP A 3 11.96 -1.36 55.95
C ASP A 3 13.06 -1.43 54.90
N LYS A 4 13.19 -2.60 54.25
CA LYS A 4 14.09 -2.81 53.12
C LYS A 4 13.65 -1.87 51.99
N GLN A 5 14.38 -0.76 51.85
CA GLN A 5 14.37 0.11 50.68
C GLN A 5 14.60 -0.74 49.42
N LYS A 6 13.53 -1.03 48.68
CA LYS A 6 13.57 -1.61 47.34
C LYS A 6 13.97 -0.53 46.33
N ASN A 7 15.20 -0.05 46.43
CA ASN A 7 15.81 0.75 45.37
C ASN A 7 16.39 -0.21 44.32
N SER A 8 15.62 -0.48 43.25
CA SER A 8 16.11 -0.73 41.87
C SER A 8 15.09 -1.50 41.04
N THR A 9 14.16 -0.78 40.44
CA THR A 9 13.98 -0.84 38.98
C THR A 9 13.49 0.53 38.53
N ALA A 10 14.17 1.16 37.56
CA ALA A 10 13.73 2.44 36.97
C ALA A 10 12.39 2.31 36.21
N PHE A 11 11.91 1.08 36.04
CA PHE A 11 10.69 0.73 35.32
C PHE A 11 9.84 -0.20 36.18
N PRO A 12 8.49 -0.08 36.11
CA PRO A 12 7.61 -1.03 36.77
C PRO A 12 7.81 -2.44 36.17
N PRO A 13 7.58 -3.50 36.97
CA PRO A 13 7.56 -4.85 36.42
C PRO A 13 6.44 -4.98 35.36
N PRO A 14 6.60 -5.86 34.37
CA PRO A 14 5.57 -6.08 33.36
C PRO A 14 4.25 -6.56 33.99
N PRO A 15 3.11 -6.36 33.31
CA PRO A 15 1.82 -6.85 33.76
C PRO A 15 1.84 -8.37 34.02
N GLN A 16 1.14 -8.83 35.06
CA GLN A 16 1.14 -10.25 35.45
C GLN A 16 0.64 -11.17 34.32
N GLN A 17 -0.23 -10.65 33.47
CA GLN A 17 -0.81 -11.33 32.30
C GLN A 17 0.24 -11.70 31.25
N TYR A 18 1.39 -11.02 31.23
CA TYR A 18 2.47 -11.31 30.29
C TYR A 18 2.93 -12.78 30.35
N LYS A 19 2.89 -13.40 31.53
CA LYS A 19 3.26 -14.83 31.70
C LYS A 19 2.34 -15.80 30.97
N LYS A 20 1.12 -15.38 30.60
CA LYS A 20 0.15 -16.21 29.88
C LYS A 20 0.50 -16.37 28.39
N PHE A 21 1.35 -15.50 27.83
CA PHE A 21 1.75 -15.53 26.43
C PHE A 21 2.85 -16.56 26.16
N THR A 22 2.54 -17.84 26.31
CA THR A 22 3.44 -18.95 25.93
C THR A 22 3.29 -19.29 24.46
N SER A 23 4.33 -19.86 23.85
CA SER A 23 4.29 -20.32 22.45
C SER A 23 3.21 -21.39 22.22
N GLU A 24 2.99 -22.24 23.23
CA GLU A 24 1.95 -23.27 23.23
C GLU A 24 0.56 -22.65 23.23
N ALA A 25 0.27 -21.72 24.15
CA ALA A 25 -1.02 -21.05 24.21
C ALA A 25 -1.31 -20.21 22.95
N LEU A 26 -0.28 -19.58 22.37
CA LEU A 26 -0.39 -18.88 21.09
C LEU A 26 -0.68 -19.83 19.92
N ALA A 27 -0.13 -21.04 19.94
CA ALA A 27 -0.41 -22.05 18.91
C ALA A 27 -1.85 -22.55 19.01
N SER A 28 -2.33 -22.88 20.23
CA SER A 28 -3.72 -23.28 20.47
C SER A 28 -4.70 -22.19 20.07
N PHE A 29 -4.45 -20.94 20.47
CA PHE A 29 -5.29 -19.79 20.11
C PHE A 29 -5.41 -19.57 18.59
N ARG A 30 -4.34 -19.84 17.81
CA ARG A 30 -4.36 -19.74 16.35
C ARG A 30 -5.14 -20.88 15.70
N GLN A 31 -5.10 -22.08 16.27
CA GLN A 31 -5.75 -23.28 15.73
C GLN A 31 -7.25 -23.31 16.02
N GLU A 32 -7.66 -22.92 17.23
CA GLU A 32 -9.07 -22.90 17.67
C GLU A 32 -9.88 -21.76 17.01
N GLY A 33 -9.18 -20.83 16.35
CA GLY A 33 -9.78 -19.69 15.68
C GLY A 33 -10.31 -18.68 16.69
N GLN A 34 -10.35 -17.42 16.28
CA GLN A 34 -10.79 -16.27 17.09
C GLN A 34 -12.29 -16.33 17.51
N VAL A 35 -12.96 -17.47 17.29
CA VAL A 35 -14.41 -17.68 17.35
C VAL A 35 -14.87 -18.13 18.75
N CYS A 36 -14.00 -18.68 19.59
CA CYS A 36 -14.32 -19.08 20.97
C CYS A 36 -13.49 -18.32 22.01
N SER A 37 -13.75 -17.02 22.17
CA SER A 37 -13.08 -16.17 23.17
C SER A 37 -13.72 -16.22 24.57
N THR A 38 -14.60 -17.19 24.87
CA THR A 38 -15.22 -17.34 26.20
C THR A 38 -14.30 -17.98 27.24
N ASP A 39 -13.18 -18.57 26.83
CA ASP A 39 -12.20 -19.12 27.78
C ASP A 39 -11.39 -17.99 28.43
N GLU A 40 -11.49 -17.87 29.76
CA GLU A 40 -10.76 -16.91 30.61
C GLU A 40 -9.23 -16.95 30.41
N GLN A 41 -8.72 -18.04 29.82
CA GLN A 41 -7.31 -18.21 29.51
C GLN A 41 -6.87 -17.35 28.32
N TYR A 42 -7.76 -17.11 27.34
CA TYR A 42 -7.46 -16.38 26.11
C TYR A 42 -7.92 -14.92 26.10
N GLU A 43 -8.61 -14.46 27.16
CA GLU A 43 -9.13 -13.08 27.27
C GLU A 43 -8.05 -12.02 26.96
N TYR A 44 -6.83 -12.25 27.46
CA TYR A 44 -5.72 -11.31 27.29
C TYR A 44 -5.01 -11.40 25.93
N PHE A 45 -5.30 -12.41 25.12
CA PHE A 45 -4.75 -12.56 23.77
C PHE A 45 -5.49 -11.70 22.75
N VAL A 46 -6.72 -11.28 23.09
CA VAL A 46 -7.50 -10.32 22.30
C VAL A 46 -7.14 -8.92 22.78
N PRO A 47 -6.79 -7.99 21.87
CA PRO A 47 -6.60 -6.60 22.26
C PRO A 47 -7.83 -6.05 22.98
N PRO A 48 -7.66 -5.30 24.08
CA PRO A 48 -8.80 -4.73 24.80
C PRO A 48 -9.60 -3.79 23.89
N VAL A 49 -10.91 -3.73 24.10
CA VAL A 49 -11.77 -2.80 23.38
C VAL A 49 -11.30 -1.37 23.64
N PRO A 50 -11.17 -0.52 22.60
CA PRO A 50 -10.82 0.88 22.80
C PRO A 50 -11.76 1.56 23.81
N PRO A 51 -11.24 2.42 24.70
CA PRO A 51 -12.08 3.15 25.63
C PRO A 51 -13.07 4.03 24.87
N LYS A 52 -14.35 4.03 25.28
CA LYS A 52 -15.41 4.86 24.68
C LYS A 52 -15.43 6.30 25.21
N GLY A 53 -14.62 6.61 26.23
CA GLY A 53 -14.56 7.92 26.87
C GLY A 53 -13.83 8.97 26.01
N GLU A 54 -14.07 10.24 26.32
CA GLU A 54 -13.34 11.38 25.73
C GLU A 54 -11.97 11.61 26.38
N GLU A 55 -11.60 10.82 27.36
CA GLU A 55 -10.36 10.95 28.12
C GLU A 55 -9.71 9.58 28.28
N TYR A 56 -8.40 9.53 28.09
CA TYR A 56 -7.56 8.38 28.34
C TYR A 56 -6.37 8.82 29.17
N GLU A 57 -6.14 8.13 30.28
CA GLU A 57 -5.04 8.46 31.17
C GLU A 57 -3.77 7.73 30.69
N ILE A 58 -2.74 8.50 30.34
CA ILE A 58 -1.43 7.97 29.98
C ILE A 58 -0.42 8.52 30.97
N PHE A 59 0.24 7.65 31.73
CA PHE A 59 1.28 8.02 32.71
C PHE A 59 0.84 9.08 33.74
N GLY A 60 -0.39 8.97 34.25
CA GLY A 60 -0.92 9.93 35.24
C GLY A 60 -1.41 11.25 34.63
N GLN A 61 -1.41 11.38 33.30
CA GLN A 61 -1.95 12.53 32.59
C GLN A 61 -3.23 12.14 31.86
N ALA A 62 -4.34 12.77 32.22
CA ALA A 62 -5.58 12.67 31.46
C ALA A 62 -5.39 13.33 30.09
N VAL A 63 -5.27 12.51 29.06
CA VAL A 63 -5.24 12.94 27.67
C VAL A 63 -6.68 12.93 27.17
N LYS A 64 -7.22 14.09 26.84
CA LYS A 64 -8.51 14.16 26.15
C LYS A 64 -8.38 13.49 24.78
N LEU A 65 -8.93 12.28 24.67
CA LEU A 65 -9.30 11.68 23.40
C LEU A 65 -10.41 12.57 22.83
N CYS A 66 -10.02 13.61 22.08
CA CYS A 66 -11.00 14.31 21.28
C CYS A 66 -11.64 13.28 20.34
N ASN A 67 -12.80 12.76 20.74
CA ASN A 67 -13.76 12.01 19.94
C ASN A 67 -14.57 12.94 19.04
N LYS A 68 -14.14 14.20 18.88
CA LYS A 68 -14.20 14.73 17.53
C LYS A 68 -13.43 13.71 16.72
N ALA A 69 -14.16 12.95 15.91
CA ALA A 69 -13.58 12.23 14.81
C ALA A 69 -12.50 13.10 14.16
N LEU A 70 -11.92 12.55 13.13
CA LEU A 70 -11.54 13.40 12.01
C LEU A 70 -12.79 14.15 11.44
N SER A 71 -13.66 14.80 12.25
CA SER A 71 -14.58 15.87 11.89
C SER A 71 -13.82 17.10 11.38
N GLY A 72 -12.49 17.11 11.51
CA GLY A 72 -11.60 17.95 10.72
C GLY A 72 -11.40 17.48 9.28
N ILE A 73 -12.09 16.43 8.80
CA ILE A 73 -12.21 16.10 7.37
C ILE A 73 -13.51 16.68 6.79
N GLU A 74 -14.57 16.85 7.61
CA GLU A 74 -15.86 17.40 7.16
C GLU A 74 -16.11 18.87 7.56
N GLN A 75 -15.20 19.51 8.32
CA GLN A 75 -15.18 20.97 8.50
C GLN A 75 -13.88 21.60 7.98
N LEU A 76 -13.46 21.21 6.78
CA LEU A 76 -12.39 21.90 6.04
C LEU A 76 -12.89 22.92 5.02
N ASP A 77 -14.17 23.28 5.08
CA ASP A 77 -14.59 24.60 4.62
C ASP A 77 -14.27 25.63 5.70
N THR A 78 -13.01 26.05 5.73
CA THR A 78 -12.70 27.46 5.99
C THR A 78 -11.37 27.73 5.32
N VAL A 79 -11.47 28.23 4.09
CA VAL A 79 -10.49 29.01 3.33
C VAL A 79 -9.09 29.05 3.97
N PRO A 80 -8.05 28.49 3.32
CA PRO A 80 -6.69 28.60 3.83
C PRO A 80 -6.40 30.05 4.16
N PRO A 81 -5.79 30.38 5.33
CA PRO A 81 -5.63 31.75 5.72
C PRO A 81 -4.88 32.48 4.63
N THR A 82 -5.55 33.44 3.99
CA THR A 82 -4.96 34.22 2.91
C THR A 82 -3.66 34.81 3.42
N GLN A 83 -2.66 35.00 2.55
CA GLN A 83 -1.38 35.59 2.95
C GLN A 83 -1.54 36.89 3.78
N GLN A 84 -2.65 37.61 3.57
CA GLN A 84 -3.09 38.75 4.37
C GLN A 84 -3.43 38.40 5.83
N GLN A 85 -4.20 37.35 6.09
CA GLN A 85 -4.54 36.90 7.45
C GLN A 85 -3.29 36.44 8.22
N LEU A 86 -2.32 35.84 7.53
CA LEU A 86 -1.03 35.51 8.14
C LEU A 86 -0.24 36.78 8.51
N ARG A 87 -0.21 37.79 7.63
CA ARG A 87 0.42 39.08 7.93
C ARG A 87 -0.26 39.78 9.11
N GLU A 88 -1.59 39.77 9.16
CA GLU A 88 -2.36 40.31 10.29
C GLU A 88 -2.07 39.57 11.59
N LEU A 89 -1.96 38.24 11.54
CA LEU A 89 -1.61 37.44 12.71
C LEU A 89 -0.19 37.77 13.20
N VAL A 90 0.78 37.87 12.29
CA VAL A 90 2.15 38.28 12.62
C VAL A 90 2.16 39.69 13.22
N LEU A 91 1.46 40.65 12.62
CA LEU A 91 1.32 42.00 13.15
C LEU A 91 0.70 41.99 14.56
N ARG A 92 -0.34 41.18 14.77
CA ARG A 92 -0.99 41.05 16.07
C ARG A 92 -0.05 40.46 17.12
N VAL A 93 0.73 39.44 16.77
CA VAL A 93 1.76 38.87 17.67
C VAL A 93 2.83 39.92 18.02
N VAL A 94 3.27 40.72 17.05
CA VAL A 94 4.24 41.80 17.27
C VAL A 94 3.64 42.88 18.17
N ILE A 95 2.40 43.30 17.94
CA ILE A 95 1.71 44.30 18.76
C ILE A 95 1.55 43.80 20.20
N GLU A 96 1.12 42.55 20.41
CA GLU A 96 1.00 41.97 21.75
C GLU A 96 2.37 41.87 22.44
N TYR A 97 3.43 41.55 21.71
CA TYR A 97 4.79 41.57 22.24
C TYR A 97 5.22 42.98 22.66
N LEU A 98 4.98 43.99 21.82
CA LEU A 98 5.31 45.38 22.15
C LEU A 98 4.49 45.90 23.35
N ARG A 99 3.21 45.52 23.45
CA ARG A 99 2.40 45.80 24.64
C ARG A 99 2.99 45.16 25.88
N LEU A 100 3.38 43.89 25.80
CA LEU A 100 4.02 43.18 26.90
C LEU A 100 5.31 43.88 27.36
N VAL A 101 6.18 44.28 26.43
CA VAL A 101 7.42 45.02 26.72
C VAL A 101 7.10 46.35 27.41
N LYS A 102 6.10 47.08 26.92
CA LYS A 102 5.66 48.34 27.54
C LYS A 102 5.14 48.11 28.96
N THR A 103 4.26 47.13 29.17
CA THR A 103 3.72 46.83 30.50
C THR A 103 4.82 46.38 31.47
N LEU A 104 5.80 45.59 31.01
CA LEU A 104 6.97 45.22 31.81
C LEU A 104 7.84 46.42 32.17
N SER A 105 7.94 47.43 31.29
CA SER A 105 8.69 48.66 31.57
C SER A 105 7.99 49.57 32.59
N GLU A 106 6.66 49.55 32.62
CA GLU A 106 5.86 50.39 33.54
C GLU A 106 5.61 49.71 34.89
N ASN A 107 5.24 48.42 34.89
CA ASN A 107 4.86 47.66 36.08
C ASN A 107 5.17 46.16 35.92
N PRO A 108 6.41 45.71 36.23
CA PRO A 108 6.83 44.34 35.97
C PRO A 108 6.13 43.29 36.87
N VAL A 109 5.59 43.69 38.03
CA VAL A 109 5.05 42.77 39.05
C VAL A 109 3.65 42.25 38.72
N THR A 110 2.87 42.97 37.91
CA THR A 110 1.46 42.66 37.63
C THR A 110 1.24 41.87 36.33
N VAL A 111 2.28 41.64 35.53
CA VAL A 111 2.15 41.04 34.20
C VAL A 111 1.97 39.52 34.29
N LYS A 112 0.74 39.05 34.12
CA LYS A 112 0.46 37.64 33.81
C LYS A 112 0.51 37.45 32.30
N ILE A 113 1.52 36.74 31.80
CA ILE A 113 1.65 36.38 30.39
C ILE A 113 0.49 35.44 30.02
N GLN A 114 -0.53 35.96 29.33
CA GLN A 114 -1.59 35.12 28.79
C GLN A 114 -1.01 34.28 27.64
N GLY A 115 -0.84 32.98 27.88
CA GLY A 115 -0.29 32.02 26.90
C GLY A 115 -1.21 31.42 25.82
N PRO A 116 -2.50 31.78 25.62
CA PRO A 116 -3.37 30.99 24.74
C PRO A 116 -3.12 31.23 23.24
N HIS A 117 -2.67 32.41 22.82
CA HIS A 117 -2.61 32.75 21.38
C HIS A 117 -1.46 32.10 20.60
N ARG A 118 -0.39 31.63 21.28
CA ARG A 118 0.74 30.98 20.60
C ARG A 118 0.45 29.55 20.12
N LYS A 119 -0.46 28.83 20.78
CA LYS A 119 -0.69 27.40 20.50
C LYS A 119 -1.57 27.17 19.26
N THR A 120 -2.51 28.06 18.99
CA THR A 120 -3.51 27.88 17.92
C THR A 120 -2.92 28.06 16.52
N ALA A 121 -2.01 29.03 16.33
CA ALA A 121 -1.39 29.32 15.04
C ALA A 121 -0.53 28.17 14.50
N ALA A 122 0.31 27.58 15.37
CA ALA A 122 1.19 26.48 14.97
C ALA A 122 0.43 25.20 14.57
N TYR A 123 -0.80 25.01 15.07
CA TYR A 123 -1.60 23.85 14.76
C TYR A 123 -2.21 23.90 13.35
N VAL A 124 -2.73 25.07 12.94
CA VAL A 124 -3.35 25.27 11.60
C VAL A 124 -2.32 25.03 10.48
N PHE A 125 -1.10 25.57 10.62
CA PHE A 125 -0.04 25.37 9.62
C PHE A 125 0.44 23.92 9.48
N ARG A 126 0.37 23.12 10.55
CA ARG A 126 0.79 21.72 10.50
C ARG A 126 -0.17 20.88 9.66
N VAL A 127 -1.47 21.13 9.78
CA VAL A 127 -2.49 20.38 9.04
C VAL A 127 -2.37 20.65 7.54
N ASP A 128 -2.24 21.92 7.14
CA ASP A 128 -2.11 22.26 5.72
C ASP A 128 -0.79 21.76 5.13
N LYS A 129 0.31 21.87 5.88
CA LYS A 129 1.59 21.30 5.41
C LYS A 129 1.52 19.78 5.29
N ALA A 130 0.82 19.09 6.20
CA ALA A 130 0.61 17.65 6.10
C ALA A 130 -0.22 17.27 4.86
N LYS A 131 -1.28 18.03 4.53
CA LYS A 131 -2.06 17.82 3.30
C LYS A 131 -1.23 18.04 2.04
N GLU A 132 -0.45 19.11 1.97
CA GLU A 132 0.42 19.37 0.83
C GLU A 132 1.50 18.29 0.69
N THR A 133 2.04 17.80 1.81
CA THR A 133 2.97 16.67 1.82
C THR A 133 2.29 15.40 1.32
N LEU A 134 1.05 15.12 1.76
CA LEU A 134 0.28 13.97 1.30
C LEU A 134 -0.02 14.04 -0.20
N LYS A 135 -0.47 15.20 -0.70
CA LYS A 135 -0.68 15.44 -2.14
C LYS A 135 0.59 15.15 -2.94
N LEU A 136 1.74 15.62 -2.45
CA LEU A 136 3.04 15.37 -3.09
C LEU A 136 3.39 13.87 -3.12
N VAL A 137 3.16 13.16 -2.01
CA VAL A 137 3.39 11.71 -1.92
C VAL A 137 2.49 10.94 -2.90
N VAL A 138 1.20 11.27 -2.95
CA VAL A 138 0.24 10.63 -3.87
C VAL A 138 0.61 10.92 -5.32
N LYS A 139 0.97 12.16 -5.65
CA LYS A 139 1.44 12.52 -6.99
C LYS A 139 2.68 11.71 -7.39
N LYS A 140 3.66 11.62 -6.50
CA LYS A 140 4.87 10.81 -6.70
C LYS A 140 4.56 9.33 -6.90
N GLN A 141 3.57 8.79 -6.17
CA GLN A 141 3.11 7.41 -6.37
C GLN A 141 2.43 7.23 -7.73
N SER A 142 1.63 8.19 -8.19
CA SER A 142 1.03 8.15 -9.53
C SER A 142 2.10 8.12 -10.62
N GLU A 143 3.08 9.03 -10.55
CA GLU A 143 4.20 9.09 -11.51
C GLU A 143 5.02 7.78 -11.51
N LEU A 144 5.24 7.18 -10.34
CA LEU A 144 5.89 5.87 -10.24
C LEU A 144 5.05 4.74 -10.87
N MET A 145 3.74 4.79 -10.74
CA MET A 145 2.86 3.78 -11.33
C MET A 145 2.77 3.94 -12.85
N GLU A 146 2.74 5.17 -13.35
CA GLU A 146 2.75 5.47 -14.80
C GLU A 146 4.05 5.00 -15.46
N THR A 147 5.20 5.26 -14.84
CA THR A 147 6.50 4.78 -15.32
C THR A 147 6.58 3.25 -15.33
N LYS A 148 6.17 2.58 -14.25
CA LYS A 148 6.09 1.11 -14.21
C LYS A 148 5.14 0.55 -15.27
N ASN A 149 4.02 1.21 -15.52
CA ASN A 149 3.08 0.78 -16.55
C ASN A 149 3.68 0.94 -17.95
N ALA A 150 4.41 2.02 -18.21
CA ALA A 150 5.14 2.21 -19.46
C ALA A 150 6.20 1.11 -19.68
N GLU A 151 6.98 0.76 -18.65
CA GLU A 151 7.95 -0.34 -18.67
C GLU A 151 7.27 -1.69 -18.97
N LEU A 152 6.11 -1.96 -18.35
CA LEU A 152 5.34 -3.19 -18.61
C LEU A 152 4.79 -3.24 -20.04
N ILE A 153 4.35 -2.11 -20.59
CA ILE A 153 3.89 -2.02 -21.98
C ILE A 153 5.04 -2.31 -22.93
N GLU A 154 6.21 -1.71 -22.70
CA GLU A 154 7.42 -1.96 -23.49
C GLU A 154 7.84 -3.43 -23.43
N ALA A 155 7.91 -4.02 -22.22
CA ALA A 155 8.20 -5.44 -22.05
C ALA A 155 7.18 -6.35 -22.76
N ARG A 156 5.89 -6.01 -22.71
CA ARG A 156 4.85 -6.76 -23.44
C ARG A 156 5.04 -6.67 -24.96
N GLN A 157 5.43 -5.50 -25.46
CA GLN A 157 5.72 -5.33 -26.89
C GLN A 157 6.96 -6.11 -27.32
N GLU A 158 7.99 -6.17 -26.47
CA GLU A 158 9.20 -6.97 -26.70
C GLU A 158 8.86 -8.46 -26.81
N ILE A 159 8.17 -9.00 -25.81
CA ILE A 159 7.74 -10.41 -25.79
C ILE A 159 6.90 -10.74 -27.03
N ARG A 160 5.98 -9.85 -27.43
CA ARG A 160 5.19 -10.03 -28.64
C ARG A 160 6.05 -10.09 -29.91
N ARG A 161 7.11 -9.28 -29.98
CA ARG A 161 8.03 -9.27 -31.11
C ARG A 161 8.85 -10.56 -31.18
N GLU A 162 9.38 -11.00 -30.05
CA GLU A 162 10.13 -12.28 -29.94
C GLU A 162 9.24 -13.47 -30.33
N LEU A 163 8.00 -13.49 -29.84
CA LEU A 163 7.04 -14.54 -30.13
C LEU A 163 6.65 -14.57 -31.62
N GLU A 164 6.49 -13.42 -32.26
CA GLU A 164 6.24 -13.33 -33.70
C GLU A 164 7.47 -13.75 -34.53
N GLN A 165 8.68 -13.42 -34.09
CA GLN A 165 9.92 -13.89 -34.73
C GLN A 165 10.03 -15.42 -34.66
N GLU A 166 9.76 -16.00 -33.48
CA GLU A 166 9.82 -17.44 -33.26
C GLU A 166 8.74 -18.18 -34.07
N LYS A 167 7.51 -17.65 -34.10
CA LYS A 167 6.44 -18.15 -34.95
C LYS A 167 6.86 -18.20 -36.43
N ASN A 168 7.45 -17.11 -36.93
CA ASN A 168 7.93 -17.05 -38.31
C ASN A 168 9.08 -18.02 -38.59
N ARG A 169 9.97 -18.24 -37.61
CA ARG A 169 11.04 -19.25 -37.69
C ARG A 169 10.48 -20.66 -37.81
N VAL A 170 9.60 -21.07 -36.89
CA VAL A 170 8.96 -22.40 -36.89
C VAL A 170 8.17 -22.63 -38.18
N LEU A 171 7.46 -21.61 -38.66
CA LEU A 171 6.70 -21.70 -39.91
C LEU A 171 7.60 -21.85 -41.13
N ALA A 172 8.78 -21.21 -41.14
CA ALA A 172 9.78 -21.40 -42.19
C ALA A 172 10.37 -22.82 -42.17
N GLU A 173 10.72 -23.33 -40.98
CA GLU A 173 11.22 -24.71 -40.81
C GLU A 173 10.18 -25.75 -41.26
N ALA A 174 8.92 -25.59 -40.87
CA ALA A 174 7.83 -26.46 -41.30
C ALA A 174 7.65 -26.45 -42.82
N LYS A 175 7.74 -25.28 -43.47
CA LYS A 175 7.68 -25.18 -44.94
C LYS A 175 8.85 -25.88 -45.63
N MET A 176 10.04 -25.79 -45.06
CA MET A 176 11.22 -26.49 -45.59
C MET A 176 11.05 -28.01 -45.51
N LEU A 177 10.56 -28.54 -44.38
CA LEU A 177 10.29 -29.97 -44.20
C LEU A 177 9.21 -30.49 -45.16
N VAL A 178 8.13 -29.73 -45.37
CA VAL A 178 7.08 -30.09 -46.35
C VAL A 178 7.66 -30.17 -47.77
N ALA A 179 8.48 -29.19 -48.16
CA ALA A 179 9.12 -29.18 -49.47
C ALA A 179 10.09 -30.36 -49.68
N GLU A 180 10.80 -30.79 -48.63
CA GLU A 180 11.68 -31.96 -48.66
C GLU A 180 10.89 -33.26 -48.86
N LEU A 181 9.79 -33.45 -48.12
CA LEU A 181 8.88 -34.60 -48.26
C LEU A 181 8.23 -34.68 -49.65
N ASP A 182 7.82 -33.54 -50.21
CA ASP A 182 7.26 -33.48 -51.56
C ASP A 182 8.29 -33.89 -52.62
N GLY A 183 9.57 -33.53 -52.42
CA GLY A 183 10.69 -33.93 -53.26
C GLY A 183 10.94 -35.45 -53.24
N GLU A 184 10.92 -36.07 -52.06
CA GLU A 184 11.08 -37.52 -51.91
C GLU A 184 9.91 -38.30 -52.55
N CYS A 185 8.67 -37.82 -52.38
CA CYS A 185 7.48 -38.40 -53.00
C CYS A 185 7.50 -38.30 -54.54
N ALA A 186 8.15 -37.28 -55.11
CA ALA A 186 8.34 -37.16 -56.55
C ALA A 186 9.39 -38.14 -57.08
N ALA A 187 10.47 -38.38 -56.32
CA ALA A 187 11.53 -39.31 -56.68
C ALA A 187 11.10 -40.79 -56.59
N GLY A 188 10.21 -41.15 -55.65
CA GLY A 188 9.73 -42.51 -55.42
C GLY A 188 8.69 -43.05 -56.41
N ARG A 189 8.10 -42.20 -57.28
CA ARG A 189 7.05 -42.61 -58.25
C ARG A 189 7.57 -43.32 -59.51
N GLY A 190 8.87 -43.65 -59.57
CA GLY A 190 9.52 -44.16 -60.78
C GLY A 190 9.51 -45.68 -60.98
N SER A 191 9.04 -46.53 -60.05
CA SER A 191 9.36 -47.97 -60.14
C SER A 191 8.31 -49.02 -59.74
N ASP A 192 7.07 -48.68 -59.34
CA ASP A 192 6.06 -49.71 -59.03
C ASP A 192 4.66 -49.36 -59.54
N GLU A 193 4.33 -49.84 -60.74
CA GLU A 193 3.01 -49.73 -61.41
C GLU A 193 1.87 -50.55 -60.77
N LYS A 194 2.04 -51.10 -59.54
CA LYS A 194 1.06 -52.02 -58.94
C LYS A 194 0.36 -51.55 -57.67
N PHE A 195 0.59 -50.33 -57.19
CA PHE A 195 -0.06 -49.79 -55.98
C PHE A 195 -1.22 -48.82 -56.30
N GLY A 196 -2.02 -49.12 -57.32
CA GLY A 196 -3.22 -48.35 -57.66
C GLY A 196 -4.46 -48.83 -56.92
N GLU A 197 -4.53 -48.67 -55.59
CA GLU A 197 -5.82 -48.72 -54.87
C GLU A 197 -5.77 -48.32 -53.38
N PHE A 198 -4.59 -48.07 -52.80
CA PHE A 198 -4.52 -47.74 -51.37
C PHE A 198 -4.39 -46.23 -51.12
N MET A 199 -5.51 -45.71 -50.60
CA MET A 199 -5.63 -44.56 -49.68
C MET A 199 -5.70 -43.17 -50.33
N ASP A 200 -6.93 -42.72 -50.56
CA ASP A 200 -7.32 -41.33 -50.30
C ASP A 200 -7.08 -41.03 -48.82
N ILE A 201 -5.84 -40.72 -48.44
CA ILE A 201 -5.55 -40.17 -47.11
C ILE A 201 -6.12 -38.76 -47.13
N PRO A 202 -7.18 -38.45 -46.35
CA PRO A 202 -7.72 -37.10 -46.30
C PRO A 202 -6.61 -36.13 -45.90
N ASN A 203 -6.69 -34.90 -46.42
CA ASN A 203 -5.73 -33.83 -46.15
C ASN A 203 -5.81 -33.42 -44.67
N ILE A 204 -5.21 -34.21 -43.77
CA ILE A 204 -5.24 -34.01 -42.30
C ILE A 204 -4.49 -32.72 -41.90
N VAL A 205 -3.68 -32.16 -42.80
CA VAL A 205 -2.83 -30.99 -42.54
C VAL A 205 -3.63 -29.68 -42.48
N GLU A 206 -4.69 -29.53 -43.27
CA GLU A 206 -5.51 -28.30 -43.26
C GLU A 206 -6.27 -28.06 -41.94
N PRO A 207 -7.01 -29.03 -41.36
CA PRO A 207 -7.73 -28.78 -40.12
C PRO A 207 -6.80 -28.52 -38.92
N MET A 208 -5.60 -29.11 -38.89
CA MET A 208 -4.61 -28.81 -37.84
C MET A 208 -4.06 -27.39 -37.94
N LYS A 209 -4.01 -26.80 -39.13
CA LYS A 209 -3.53 -25.43 -39.34
C LYS A 209 -4.49 -24.40 -38.74
N ASP A 210 -5.80 -24.60 -38.94
CA ASP A 210 -6.83 -23.70 -38.42
C ASP A 210 -6.91 -23.76 -36.87
N GLU A 211 -6.78 -24.96 -36.28
CA GLU A 211 -6.75 -25.12 -34.82
C GLU A 211 -5.51 -24.48 -34.18
N LEU A 212 -4.35 -24.58 -34.85
CA LEU A 212 -3.12 -23.91 -34.42
C LEU A 212 -3.26 -22.39 -34.52
N GLU A 213 -3.76 -21.86 -35.63
CA GLU A 213 -3.97 -20.42 -35.80
C GLU A 213 -4.95 -19.86 -34.75
N ASP A 214 -6.03 -20.58 -34.45
CA ASP A 214 -7.01 -20.15 -33.43
C ASP A 214 -6.43 -20.22 -32.00
N GLY A 215 -5.62 -21.23 -31.70
CA GLY A 215 -4.87 -21.34 -30.44
C GLY A 215 -3.86 -20.21 -30.23
N TRP A 216 -3.13 -19.84 -31.28
CA TRP A 216 -2.19 -18.72 -31.27
C TRP A 216 -2.90 -17.36 -31.11
N ASN A 217 -4.03 -17.17 -31.78
CA ASN A 217 -4.83 -15.94 -31.65
C ASN A 217 -5.40 -15.77 -30.23
N LYS A 218 -5.81 -16.85 -29.57
CA LYS A 218 -6.24 -16.83 -28.16
C LYS A 218 -5.10 -16.47 -27.21
N LEU A 219 -3.88 -16.98 -27.44
CA LEU A 219 -2.70 -16.63 -26.64
C LEU A 219 -2.30 -15.16 -26.78
N LEU A 220 -2.50 -14.55 -27.97
CA LEU A 220 -2.18 -13.14 -28.22
C LEU A 220 -3.20 -12.14 -27.63
N GLN A 221 -4.42 -12.60 -27.34
CA GLN A 221 -5.49 -11.79 -26.74
C GLN A 221 -5.38 -11.66 -25.22
N LEU A 222 -4.59 -12.51 -24.55
CA LEU A 222 -4.25 -12.40 -23.13
C LEU A 222 -3.15 -11.32 -22.90
#